data_AF-A0A6I3GD07-F1
#
_entry.id   AF-A0A6I3GD07-F1
#
_cell.length_a   1.000
_cell.length_b   1.000
_cell.length_c   1.000
_cell.angle_alpha   90.00
_cell.angle_beta   90.00
_cell.angle_gamma   90.00
#
_symmetry.space_group_name_H-M   'P 1'
#
loop_
_entity.id
_entity.type
_entity.pdbx_description
1 polymer ?
#
loop_
_entity_poly.entity_id
_entity_poly.type
_entity_poly.pdbx_seq_one_letter_code
_entity_poly.pdbx_strand_id
1 'polypeptide(L)'
;MVQRATFKSFEESTKEEWANIMVCIQDTQAMVADRVIEQLKMLELDQGGFPVNRLEHCLQTATRAEKDGRDAEYIMCSLIHDIGDNLAPFNHPDIAAGILKPFVSEANWWMVKHHGIFQGYYFWDYIGLDKNAREQFRGNEYFEYTEEFCAKYDSPAFDEDYKSAPL
;
A
#
# COMPACT_ATOMS: atom_id res chain seq x y z
N MET A 1 -27.17 23.16 2.87
CA MET A 1 -27.30 21.76 3.29
C MET A 1 -27.86 20.98 2.12
N VAL A 2 -27.16 19.96 1.65
CA VAL A 2 -27.67 19.08 0.58
C VAL A 2 -28.75 18.17 1.18
N GLN A 3 -29.86 18.00 0.48
CA GLN A 3 -30.95 17.12 0.92
C GLN A 3 -30.53 15.66 0.76
N ARG A 4 -30.70 14.85 1.81
CA ARG A 4 -30.42 13.41 1.75
C ARG A 4 -31.43 12.71 0.85
N ALA A 5 -30.96 11.73 0.08
CA ALA A 5 -31.83 10.82 -0.65
C ALA A 5 -32.72 10.02 0.32
N THR A 6 -33.88 9.61 -0.17
CA THR A 6 -34.93 8.95 0.62
C THR A 6 -35.34 7.58 0.11
N PHE A 7 -34.84 7.17 -1.07
CA PHE A 7 -35.03 5.82 -1.60
C PHE A 7 -34.59 4.73 -0.61
N LYS A 8 -35.26 3.56 -0.64
CA LYS A 8 -34.91 2.41 0.21
C LYS A 8 -34.11 1.34 -0.53
N SER A 9 -34.10 1.40 -1.86
CA SER A 9 -33.27 0.59 -2.76
C SER A 9 -32.78 1.44 -3.93
N PHE A 10 -31.68 1.04 -4.60
CA PHE A 10 -31.22 1.75 -5.80
C PHE A 10 -32.24 1.70 -6.95
N GLU A 11 -33.12 0.69 -7.00
CA GLU A 11 -34.19 0.62 -8.00
C GLU A 11 -35.25 1.71 -7.82
N GLU A 12 -35.49 2.15 -6.58
CA GLU A 12 -36.42 3.23 -6.24
C GLU A 12 -35.82 4.63 -6.41
N SER A 13 -34.51 4.72 -6.63
CA SER A 13 -33.80 6.00 -6.68
C SER A 13 -34.18 6.84 -7.90
N THR A 14 -34.18 8.15 -7.72
CA THR A 14 -34.50 9.10 -8.79
C THR A 14 -33.25 9.80 -9.34
N LYS A 15 -33.34 10.30 -10.57
CA LYS A 15 -32.27 11.10 -11.19
C LYS A 15 -31.93 12.35 -10.36
N GLU A 16 -32.92 12.97 -9.73
CA GLU A 16 -32.74 14.15 -8.88
C GLU A 16 -31.97 13.82 -7.60
N GLU A 17 -32.30 12.70 -6.95
CA GLU A 17 -31.53 12.21 -5.80
C GLU A 17 -30.09 11.89 -6.17
N TRP A 18 -29.85 11.27 -7.33
CA TRP A 18 -28.50 11.02 -7.81
C TRP A 18 -27.73 12.30 -8.15
N ALA A 19 -28.37 13.33 -8.71
CA ALA A 19 -27.73 14.62 -8.94
C ALA A 19 -27.22 15.23 -7.63
N ASN A 20 -27.99 15.12 -6.55
CA ASN A 20 -27.58 15.56 -5.21
C ASN A 20 -26.49 14.65 -4.61
N ILE A 21 -26.59 13.33 -4.74
CA ILE A 21 -25.58 12.38 -4.26
C ILE A 21 -24.23 12.63 -4.91
N MET A 22 -24.19 12.88 -6.23
CA MET A 22 -22.95 13.11 -6.95
C MET A 22 -22.20 14.36 -6.47
N VAL A 23 -22.92 15.39 -6.00
CA VAL A 23 -22.29 16.55 -5.34
C VAL A 23 -21.66 16.14 -4.01
N CYS A 24 -22.40 15.42 -3.15
CA CYS A 24 -21.86 14.94 -1.86
C CYS A 24 -20.69 13.94 -2.02
N ILE A 25 -20.69 13.15 -3.10
CA ILE A 25 -19.60 12.21 -3.39
C ILE A 25 -18.29 12.96 -3.62
N GLN A 26 -18.31 14.15 -4.25
CA GLN A 26 -17.10 14.94 -4.46
C GLN A 26 -16.41 15.28 -3.14
N ASP A 27 -17.18 15.73 -2.14
CA ASP A 27 -16.65 16.02 -0.80
C ASP A 27 -16.04 14.77 -0.16
N THR A 28 -16.72 13.63 -0.29
CA THR A 28 -16.25 12.36 0.30
C THR A 28 -15.00 11.82 -0.40
N GLN A 29 -14.91 11.97 -1.72
CA GLN A 29 -13.75 11.54 -2.51
C GLN A 29 -12.54 12.45 -2.30
N ALA A 30 -12.75 13.72 -1.94
CA ALA A 30 -11.67 14.62 -1.56
C ALA A 30 -10.95 14.18 -0.26
N MET A 31 -11.60 13.38 0.60
CA MET A 31 -11.02 12.89 1.86
C MET A 31 -10.10 11.67 1.70
N VAL A 32 -9.85 11.18 0.47
CA VAL A 32 -9.10 9.93 0.26
C VAL A 32 -7.67 10.03 0.82
N ALA A 33 -6.98 11.15 0.63
CA ALA A 33 -5.63 11.35 1.16
C ALA A 33 -5.61 11.30 2.70
N ASP A 34 -6.53 12.01 3.36
CA ASP A 34 -6.65 12.00 4.82
C ASP A 34 -6.92 10.59 5.34
N ARG A 35 -7.78 9.82 4.67
CA ARG A 35 -8.07 8.43 5.03
C ARG A 35 -6.86 7.51 4.88
N VAL A 36 -6.07 7.68 3.82
CA VAL A 36 -4.82 6.92 3.64
C VAL A 36 -3.85 7.22 4.79
N ILE A 37 -3.68 8.49 5.16
CA ILE A 37 -2.83 8.90 6.28
C ILE A 37 -3.35 8.31 7.61
N GLU A 38 -4.67 8.35 7.85
CA GLU A 38 -5.28 7.74 9.02
C GLU A 38 -5.02 6.23 9.08
N GLN A 39 -5.14 5.52 7.96
CA GLN A 39 -4.85 4.08 7.90
C GLN A 39 -3.37 3.78 8.14
N LEU A 40 -2.44 4.56 7.59
CA LEU A 40 -1.01 4.40 7.87
C LEU A 40 -0.72 4.56 9.37
N LYS A 41 -1.32 5.56 10.03
CA LYS A 41 -1.16 5.75 11.48
C LYS A 41 -1.62 4.55 12.31
N MET A 42 -2.61 3.78 11.83
CA MET A 42 -3.06 2.57 12.52
C MET A 42 -1.99 1.47 12.53
N LEU A 43 -1.01 1.50 11.61
CA LEU A 43 0.12 0.56 11.60
C LEU A 43 1.11 0.80 12.76
N GLU A 44 1.06 1.95 13.43
CA GLU A 44 1.91 2.24 14.60
C GLU A 44 1.60 1.29 15.77
N LEU A 45 0.36 0.78 15.83
CA LEU A 45 -0.13 -0.10 16.88
C LEU A 45 0.25 -1.58 16.65
N ASP A 46 0.83 -1.91 15.51
CA ASP A 46 1.23 -3.27 15.17
C ASP A 46 2.75 -3.39 15.12
N GLN A 47 3.32 -4.10 16.10
CA GLN A 47 4.74 -4.44 16.08
C GLN A 47 4.99 -5.88 15.60
N GLY A 48 4.02 -6.79 15.67
CA GLY A 48 4.14 -8.17 15.15
C GLY A 48 5.33 -9.01 15.66
N GLY A 49 6.11 -8.54 16.63
CA GLY A 49 7.39 -9.14 17.04
C GLY A 49 8.61 -8.68 16.23
N PHE A 50 8.44 -7.72 15.31
CA PHE A 50 9.51 -7.07 14.59
C PHE A 50 10.27 -6.04 15.46
N PRO A 51 11.51 -5.68 15.07
CA PRO A 51 12.29 -4.66 15.79
C PRO A 51 11.60 -3.28 15.77
N VAL A 52 10.84 -2.97 14.73
CA VAL A 52 10.07 -1.72 14.58
C VAL A 52 8.61 -2.02 14.30
N ASN A 53 7.71 -1.07 14.58
CA ASN A 53 6.31 -1.20 14.20
C ASN A 53 6.10 -1.07 12.68
N ARG A 54 4.93 -1.48 12.18
CA ARG A 54 4.65 -1.51 10.74
C ARG A 54 4.61 -0.12 10.11
N LEU A 55 4.22 0.92 10.87
CA LEU A 55 4.32 2.31 10.37
C LEU A 55 5.78 2.71 10.15
N GLU A 56 6.66 2.47 11.13
CA GLU A 56 8.07 2.80 11.03
C GLU A 56 8.73 2.01 9.89
N HIS A 57 8.38 0.73 9.72
CA HIS A 57 8.80 -0.04 8.55
C HIS A 57 8.46 0.68 7.22
N CYS A 58 7.20 1.07 7.03
CA CYS A 58 6.76 1.83 5.85
C CYS A 58 7.54 3.15 5.68
N LEU A 59 7.75 3.89 6.77
CA LEU A 59 8.50 5.16 6.74
C LEU A 59 9.98 4.94 6.40
N GLN A 60 10.62 3.90 6.93
CA GLN A 60 11.99 3.53 6.58
C GLN A 60 12.10 3.16 5.10
N THR A 61 11.18 2.35 4.59
CA THR A 61 11.15 1.95 3.17
C THR A 61 11.05 3.18 2.27
N ALA A 62 10.11 4.09 2.54
CA ALA A 62 9.97 5.35 1.79
C ALA A 62 11.18 6.27 1.94
N THR A 63 11.73 6.42 3.14
CA THR A 63 12.91 7.28 3.40
C THR A 63 14.14 6.76 2.66
N ARG A 64 14.34 5.44 2.58
CA ARG A 64 15.44 4.83 1.83
C ARG A 64 15.27 5.10 0.33
N ALA A 65 14.06 4.96 -0.21
CA ALA A 65 13.77 5.28 -1.60
C ALA A 65 13.98 6.78 -1.92
N GLU A 66 13.54 7.68 -1.04
CA GLU A 66 13.74 9.12 -1.18
C GLU A 66 15.23 9.49 -1.19
N LYS A 67 16.02 8.95 -0.26
CA LYS A 67 17.48 9.18 -0.19
C LYS A 67 18.23 8.63 -1.39
N ASP A 68 17.70 7.61 -2.05
CA ASP A 68 18.23 7.04 -3.30
C ASP A 68 17.81 7.85 -4.54
N GLY A 69 17.09 8.96 -4.38
CA GLY A 69 16.71 9.86 -5.46
C GLY A 69 15.55 9.35 -6.33
N ARG A 70 14.72 8.45 -5.79
CA ARG A 70 13.49 7.99 -6.45
C ARG A 70 12.47 9.11 -6.59
N ASP A 71 11.58 8.98 -7.57
CA ASP A 71 10.52 9.96 -7.79
C ASP A 71 9.38 9.85 -6.76
N ALA A 72 8.49 10.84 -6.77
CA ALA A 72 7.37 10.92 -5.83
C ALA A 72 6.41 9.73 -5.95
N GLU A 73 6.24 9.16 -7.14
CA GLU A 73 5.38 8.00 -7.37
C GLU A 73 5.95 6.77 -6.66
N TYR A 74 7.25 6.52 -6.84
CA TYR A 74 7.95 5.42 -6.20
C TYR A 74 8.01 5.55 -4.68
N ILE A 75 8.28 6.76 -4.18
CA ILE A 75 8.28 7.05 -2.74
C ILE A 75 6.88 6.78 -2.15
N MET A 76 5.82 7.21 -2.84
CA MET A 76 4.45 6.94 -2.39
C MET A 76 4.14 5.44 -2.38
N CYS A 77 4.51 4.70 -3.44
CA CYS A 77 4.39 3.25 -3.47
C CYS A 77 5.15 2.57 -2.32
N SER A 78 6.36 3.04 -2.03
CA SER A 78 7.20 2.58 -0.92
C SER A 78 6.54 2.85 0.44
N LEU A 79 5.91 4.01 0.61
CA LEU A 79 5.25 4.38 1.86
C LEU A 79 4.01 3.51 2.14
N ILE A 80 3.25 3.13 1.12
CA ILE A 80 1.94 2.48 1.32
C ILE A 80 1.87 1.02 0.92
N HIS A 81 2.99 0.40 0.51
CA HIS A 81 3.02 -0.99 0.06
C HIS A 81 2.38 -1.96 1.06
N ASP A 82 2.56 -1.70 2.36
CA ASP A 82 2.08 -2.51 3.49
C ASP A 82 0.85 -1.94 4.22
N ILE A 83 0.16 -0.93 3.64
CA ILE A 83 -1.04 -0.32 4.26
C ILE A 83 -2.17 -1.33 4.56
N GLY A 84 -2.14 -2.50 3.92
CA GLY A 84 -3.13 -3.56 4.09
C GLY A 84 -2.89 -4.52 5.25
N ASP A 85 -1.76 -4.45 5.96
CA ASP A 85 -1.36 -5.49 6.93
C ASP A 85 -2.42 -5.77 8.00
N ASN A 86 -2.97 -4.71 8.58
CA ASN A 86 -3.96 -4.81 9.65
C ASN A 86 -5.40 -5.04 9.13
N LEU A 87 -5.63 -4.93 7.82
CA LEU A 87 -6.92 -5.11 7.17
C LEU A 87 -7.07 -6.50 6.54
N ALA A 88 -5.99 -7.01 5.94
CA ALA A 88 -6.00 -8.17 5.07
C ALA A 88 -4.62 -8.88 5.08
N PRO A 89 -4.12 -9.36 6.22
CA PRO A 89 -2.73 -9.81 6.38
C PRO A 89 -2.29 -10.94 5.43
N PHE A 90 -3.23 -11.74 4.90
CA PHE A 90 -2.91 -12.84 3.97
C PHE A 90 -2.85 -12.39 2.50
N ASN A 91 -3.26 -11.17 2.20
CA ASN A 91 -3.31 -10.61 0.85
C ASN A 91 -3.17 -9.08 0.89
N HIS A 92 -2.40 -8.56 1.85
CA HIS A 92 -2.25 -7.13 2.11
C HIS A 92 -1.76 -6.34 0.90
N PRO A 93 -0.91 -6.88 -0.02
CA PRO A 93 -0.47 -6.11 -1.19
C PRO A 93 -1.65 -5.74 -2.10
N ASP A 94 -2.75 -6.49 -2.06
CA ASP A 94 -3.94 -6.25 -2.86
C ASP A 94 -4.66 -4.96 -2.46
N ILE A 95 -4.60 -4.61 -1.17
CA ILE A 95 -5.20 -3.37 -0.65
C ILE A 95 -4.42 -2.17 -1.19
N ALA A 96 -3.10 -2.18 -1.05
CA ALA A 96 -2.23 -1.12 -1.57
C ALA A 96 -2.36 -1.00 -3.10
N ALA A 97 -2.31 -2.13 -3.81
CA ALA A 97 -2.44 -2.17 -5.25
C ALA A 97 -3.82 -1.66 -5.72
N GLY A 98 -4.89 -1.90 -4.95
CA GLY A 98 -6.23 -1.38 -5.22
C GLY A 98 -6.31 0.14 -5.11
N ILE A 99 -5.65 0.72 -4.11
CA ILE A 99 -5.56 2.18 -3.90
C ILE A 99 -4.77 2.84 -5.04
N LEU A 100 -3.62 2.26 -5.41
CA LEU A 100 -2.66 2.86 -6.32
C LEU A 100 -3.01 2.72 -7.81
N LYS A 101 -3.78 1.70 -8.19
CA LYS A 101 -4.04 1.34 -9.60
C LYS A 101 -4.42 2.50 -10.53
N PRO A 102 -5.23 3.50 -10.13
CA PRO A 102 -5.59 4.59 -11.05
C PRO A 102 -4.55 5.74 -11.09
N PHE A 103 -3.50 5.70 -10.27
CA PHE A 103 -2.60 6.85 -10.05
C PHE A 103 -1.14 6.61 -10.45
N VAL A 104 -0.71 5.35 -10.55
CA VAL A 104 0.72 5.02 -10.73
C VAL A 104 0.96 4.26 -12.03
N SER A 105 2.21 4.28 -12.49
CA SER A 105 2.71 3.47 -13.58
C SER A 105 2.48 1.97 -13.36
N GLU A 106 2.39 1.23 -14.45
CA GLU A 106 2.22 -0.23 -14.39
C GLU A 106 3.36 -0.92 -13.64
N ALA A 107 4.60 -0.44 -13.80
CA ALA A 107 5.77 -0.94 -13.08
C ALA A 107 5.63 -0.82 -11.56
N ASN A 108 5.25 0.37 -11.08
CA ASN A 108 5.06 0.63 -9.65
C ASN A 108 3.84 -0.11 -9.08
N TRP A 109 2.75 -0.18 -9.84
CA TRP A 109 1.59 -0.99 -9.46
C TRP A 109 1.96 -2.48 -9.35
N TRP A 110 2.70 -3.02 -10.32
CA TRP A 110 3.11 -4.42 -10.32
C TRP A 110 4.05 -4.74 -9.16
N MET A 111 5.02 -3.86 -8.90
CA MET A 111 5.92 -3.93 -7.75
C MET A 111 5.13 -4.04 -6.45
N VAL A 112 4.23 -3.09 -6.18
CA VAL A 112 3.42 -3.12 -4.95
C VAL A 112 2.53 -4.35 -4.90
N LYS A 113 1.92 -4.77 -6.02
CA LYS A 113 1.04 -5.94 -6.04
C LYS A 113 1.77 -7.25 -5.69
N HIS A 114 3.04 -7.38 -6.04
CA HIS A 114 3.78 -8.64 -5.90
C HIS A 114 4.88 -8.59 -4.83
N HIS A 115 5.13 -7.44 -4.19
CA HIS A 115 6.24 -7.28 -3.25
C HIS A 115 6.23 -8.35 -2.15
N GLY A 116 5.07 -8.75 -1.61
CA GLY A 116 5.00 -9.75 -0.55
C GLY A 116 5.58 -11.12 -0.95
N ILE A 117 5.41 -11.55 -2.20
CA ILE A 117 6.03 -12.79 -2.71
C ILE A 117 7.55 -12.61 -2.88
N PHE A 118 7.99 -11.42 -3.27
CA PHE A 118 9.42 -11.12 -3.46
C PHE A 118 10.15 -10.95 -2.12
N GLN A 119 9.55 -10.28 -1.15
CA GLN A 119 10.03 -10.14 0.23
C GLN A 119 10.14 -11.50 0.92
N GLY A 120 9.25 -12.44 0.56
CA GLY A 120 9.31 -13.83 1.01
C GLY A 120 10.66 -14.52 0.80
N TYR A 121 11.46 -14.09 -0.19
CA TYR A 121 12.82 -14.58 -0.43
C TYR A 121 13.73 -14.52 0.82
N TYR A 122 13.48 -13.56 1.71
CA TYR A 122 14.31 -13.30 2.88
C TYR A 122 13.95 -14.14 4.13
N PHE A 123 12.74 -14.72 4.19
CA PHE A 123 12.29 -15.39 5.43
C PHE A 123 11.36 -16.60 5.27
N TRP A 124 10.81 -16.87 4.08
CA TRP A 124 9.81 -17.92 3.90
C TRP A 124 10.32 -19.32 4.23
N ASP A 125 11.61 -19.60 4.03
CA ASP A 125 12.26 -20.84 4.44
C ASP A 125 12.25 -21.06 5.97
N TYR A 126 12.26 -20.00 6.77
CA TYR A 126 12.13 -20.09 8.23
C TYR A 126 10.73 -20.45 8.71
N ILE A 127 9.71 -20.26 7.86
CA ILE A 127 8.30 -20.58 8.16
C ILE A 127 7.74 -21.73 7.32
N GLY A 128 8.62 -22.47 6.63
CA GLY A 128 8.24 -23.66 5.85
C GLY A 128 7.58 -23.36 4.49
N LEU A 129 7.74 -22.14 3.99
CA LEU A 129 7.27 -21.71 2.66
C LEU A 129 8.44 -21.67 1.66
N ASP A 130 8.12 -21.63 0.36
CA ASP A 130 9.12 -21.61 -0.71
C ASP A 130 9.69 -20.21 -0.93
N LYS A 131 10.90 -19.94 -0.41
CA LYS A 131 11.60 -18.66 -0.63
C LYS A 131 11.80 -18.30 -2.12
N ASN A 132 11.79 -19.28 -3.03
CA ASN A 132 11.94 -19.06 -4.46
C ASN A 132 10.58 -18.91 -5.18
N ALA A 133 9.47 -18.79 -4.46
CA ALA A 133 8.15 -18.63 -5.06
C ALA A 133 8.05 -17.44 -6.03
N ARG A 134 8.87 -16.39 -5.85
CA ARG A 134 8.98 -15.28 -6.81
C ARG A 134 9.35 -15.75 -8.22
N GLU A 135 10.08 -16.85 -8.37
CA GLU A 135 10.53 -17.39 -9.67
C GLU A 135 9.38 -17.78 -10.59
N GLN A 136 8.15 -17.91 -10.09
CA GLN A 136 6.96 -18.05 -10.95
C GLN A 136 6.75 -16.85 -11.88
N PHE A 137 7.31 -15.68 -11.54
CA PHE A 137 7.26 -14.46 -12.33
C PHE A 137 8.50 -14.24 -13.20
N ARG A 138 9.45 -15.20 -13.24
CA ARG A 138 10.69 -15.09 -14.02
C ARG A 138 10.37 -14.79 -15.48
N GLY A 139 11.01 -13.75 -16.03
CA GLY A 139 10.80 -13.30 -17.41
C GLY A 139 9.73 -12.23 -17.58
N ASN A 140 9.02 -11.83 -16.52
CA ASN A 140 8.23 -10.60 -16.50
C ASN A 140 9.17 -9.37 -16.47
N GLU A 141 8.83 -8.32 -17.21
CA GLU A 141 9.66 -7.10 -17.30
C GLU A 141 9.83 -6.34 -15.97
N TYR A 142 8.94 -6.56 -15.01
CA TYR A 142 8.99 -5.93 -13.68
C TYR A 142 9.57 -6.85 -12.60
N PHE A 143 10.08 -8.03 -12.97
CA PHE A 143 10.70 -8.95 -12.02
C PHE A 143 11.87 -8.28 -11.30
N GLU A 144 12.89 -7.86 -12.05
CA GLU A 144 14.12 -7.30 -11.49
C GLU A 144 13.84 -5.97 -10.78
N TYR A 145 12.84 -5.23 -11.27
CA TYR A 145 12.36 -3.99 -10.65
C TYR A 145 11.81 -4.22 -9.23
N THR A 146 11.06 -5.31 -9.04
CA THR A 146 10.44 -5.65 -7.74
C THR A 146 11.43 -6.35 -6.82
N GLU A 147 12.33 -7.16 -7.37
CA GLU A 147 13.47 -7.68 -6.63
C GLU A 147 14.33 -6.55 -6.07
N GLU A 148 14.63 -5.53 -6.88
CA GLU A 148 15.40 -4.37 -6.43
C GLU A 148 14.69 -3.62 -5.29
N PHE A 149 13.36 -3.43 -5.40
CA PHE A 149 12.57 -2.82 -4.34
C PHE A 149 12.73 -3.55 -3.00
N CYS A 150 12.49 -4.86 -2.99
CA CYS A 150 12.62 -5.68 -1.80
C CYS A 150 14.06 -5.69 -1.27
N ALA A 151 15.07 -5.74 -2.15
CA ALA A 151 16.47 -5.81 -1.74
C ALA A 151 17.01 -4.50 -1.16
N LYS A 152 16.63 -3.35 -1.74
CA LYS A 152 17.19 -2.05 -1.37
C LYS A 152 16.40 -1.34 -0.28
N TYR A 153 15.08 -1.51 -0.25
CA TYR A 153 14.19 -0.66 0.54
C TYR A 153 13.40 -1.46 1.56
N ASP A 154 12.58 -2.41 1.11
CA ASP A 154 11.59 -3.09 1.94
C ASP A 154 12.25 -4.08 2.94
N SER A 155 13.01 -5.08 2.48
CA SER A 155 13.67 -6.03 3.39
C SER A 155 14.59 -5.40 4.46
N PRO A 156 15.41 -4.36 4.19
CA PRO A 156 16.26 -3.75 5.21
C PRO A 156 15.55 -2.71 6.12
N ALA A 157 14.25 -2.46 5.94
CA ALA A 157 13.49 -1.44 6.70
C ALA A 157 12.95 -1.94 8.05
N PHE A 158 13.78 -2.64 8.82
CA PHE A 158 13.47 -3.12 10.18
C PHE A 158 14.56 -2.72 11.19
N ASP A 159 15.22 -1.60 10.96
CA ASP A 159 16.40 -1.17 11.71
C ASP A 159 16.00 -0.17 12.82
N GLU A 160 16.13 -0.57 14.09
CA GLU A 160 15.77 0.26 15.25
C GLU A 160 16.59 1.56 15.35
N ASP A 161 17.80 1.58 14.77
CA ASP A 161 18.69 2.74 14.81
C ASP A 161 18.50 3.68 13.61
N TYR A 162 17.73 3.25 12.60
CA TYR A 162 17.48 4.05 11.41
C TYR A 162 16.48 5.18 11.70
N LYS A 163 16.84 6.40 11.28
CA LYS A 163 15.96 7.57 11.40
C LYS A 163 15.20 7.80 10.10
N SER A 164 13.92 7.43 10.11
CA SER A 164 12.96 7.71 9.06
C SER A 164 12.59 9.19 9.01
N ALA A 165 12.13 9.65 7.84
CA ALA A 165 11.39 10.90 7.71
C ALA A 165 10.02 10.75 8.40
N PRO A 166 9.45 11.84 8.95
CA PRO A 166 8.10 11.79 9.50
C PRO A 166 7.06 11.52 8.40
N LEU A 167 5.92 10.94 8.80
CA LEU A 167 4.73 10.79 7.95
C LEU A 167 4.16 12.14 7.50
#